data_AF-A0A238U7L4-F1
#
_entry.id   AF-A0A238U7L4-F1
#
_cell.length_a   1.000
_cell.length_b   1.000
_cell.length_c   1.000
_cell.angle_alpha   90.00
_cell.angle_beta   90.00
_cell.angle_gamma   90.00
#
_symmetry.space_group_name_H-M   'P 1'
#
loop_
_entity.id
_entity.type
_entity.pdbx_description
1 polymer ?
#
loop_
_entity_poly.entity_id
_entity_poly.type
_entity_poly.pdbx_seq_one_letter_code
_entity_poly.pdbx_strand_id
1 'polypeptide(L)'
;MNYTAFLKYYIDINFLNLVFSLVIGLFSNALWGVLNFASFGIFVGYWGFHLFKENEYYIYHNLGFTKKNLVFNVFLINSIVSLLVSILLFLF
;
A
#
# COMPACT_ATOMS: atom_id res chain seq x y z
N MET A 1 13.66 15.31 -2.46
CA MET A 1 12.55 14.43 -2.89
C MET A 1 11.26 15.05 -2.39
N ASN A 2 10.20 15.14 -3.21
CA ASN A 2 8.97 15.81 -2.79
C ASN A 2 8.16 14.88 -1.87
N TYR A 3 8.51 14.85 -0.58
CA TYR A 3 8.00 13.90 0.40
C TYR A 3 6.48 13.96 0.55
N THR A 4 5.90 15.16 0.42
CA THR A 4 4.45 15.39 0.48
C THR A 4 3.71 14.67 -0.64
N ALA A 5 4.25 14.69 -1.86
CA ALA A 5 3.68 13.99 -3.00
C ALA A 5 3.72 12.47 -2.80
N PHE A 6 4.87 11.94 -2.34
CA PHE A 6 4.98 10.52 -2.02
C PHE A 6 4.00 10.11 -0.91
N LEU A 7 3.87 10.91 0.15
CA LEU A 7 3.00 10.61 1.27
C LEU A 7 1.53 10.61 0.85
N LYS A 8 1.10 11.54 -0.01
CA LYS A 8 -0.24 11.52 -0.59
C LYS A 8 -0.51 10.22 -1.35
N TYR A 9 0.42 9.84 -2.25
CA TYR A 9 0.32 8.59 -3.00
C TYR A 9 0.27 7.36 -2.08
N TYR A 10 1.13 7.36 -1.05
CA TYR A 10 1.20 6.29 -0.06
C TYR A 10 -0.13 6.11 0.69
N ILE A 11 -0.76 7.21 1.13
CA ILE A 11 -2.07 7.18 1.80
C ILE A 11 -3.15 6.68 0.84
N ASP A 12 -3.19 7.19 -0.39
CA ASP A 12 -4.22 6.84 -1.36
C ASP A 12 -4.23 5.35 -1.70
N ILE A 13 -3.06 4.75 -1.93
CA ILE A 13 -2.96 3.30 -2.14
C ILE A 13 -3.29 2.53 -0.88
N ASN A 14 -2.77 2.98 0.27
CA ASN A 14 -2.93 2.23 1.50
C ASN A 14 -4.34 2.24 2.06
N PHE A 15 -5.14 3.26 1.76
CA PHE A 15 -6.54 3.28 2.19
C PHE A 15 -7.30 2.06 1.66
N LEU A 16 -7.24 1.81 0.35
CA LEU A 16 -7.89 0.66 -0.27
C LEU A 16 -7.21 -0.66 0.10
N ASN A 17 -5.87 -0.68 0.17
CA ASN A 17 -5.12 -1.85 0.62
C ASN A 17 -5.56 -2.28 2.03
N LEU A 18 -5.65 -1.34 2.96
CA LEU A 18 -6.00 -1.59 4.37
C LEU A 18 -7.43 -2.08 4.49
N VAL A 19 -8.39 -1.43 3.82
CA VAL A 19 -9.79 -1.89 3.82
C VAL A 19 -9.91 -3.31 3.29
N PHE A 20 -9.28 -3.61 2.15
CA PHE A 20 -9.28 -4.95 1.56
C PHE A 20 -8.64 -5.99 2.48
N SER A 21 -7.48 -5.66 3.06
CA SER A 21 -6.72 -6.56 3.92
C SER A 21 -7.42 -6.82 5.26
N LEU A 22 -8.12 -5.81 5.81
CA LEU A 22 -8.98 -5.99 6.98
C LEU A 22 -10.13 -6.95 6.69
N VAL A 23 -10.81 -6.79 5.55
CA VAL A 23 -11.90 -7.69 5.14
C VAL A 23 -11.38 -9.13 5.07
N ILE A 24 -10.22 -9.37 4.42
CA ILE A 24 -9.64 -10.72 4.37
C ILE A 24 -9.24 -11.23 5.76
N GLY A 25 -8.67 -10.36 6.60
CA GLY A 25 -8.29 -10.70 7.95
C GLY A 25 -9.49 -11.17 8.80
N LEU A 26 -10.65 -10.56 8.61
CA LEU A 26 -11.90 -10.93 9.29
C LEU A 26 -12.46 -12.28 8.84
N PHE A 27 -12.32 -12.63 7.56
CA PHE A 27 -12.83 -13.90 7.03
C PHE A 27 -11.88 -15.10 7.22
N SER A 28 -10.57 -14.85 7.25
CA SER A 28 -9.57 -15.92 7.26
C SER A 28 -8.81 -16.05 8.57
N ASN A 29 -8.28 -14.93 9.09
CA ASN A 29 -7.57 -14.73 10.38
C ASN A 29 -6.61 -13.53 10.25
N ALA A 30 -6.19 -12.94 11.38
CA ALA A 30 -5.34 -11.74 11.41
C ALA A 30 -4.04 -11.87 10.60
N LEU A 31 -3.34 -13.02 10.69
CA LEU A 31 -2.11 -13.27 9.91
C LEU A 31 -2.35 -13.20 8.39
N TRP A 32 -3.47 -13.71 7.90
CA TRP A 32 -3.83 -13.63 6.48
C TRP A 32 -4.15 -12.21 6.05
N GLY A 33 -4.70 -11.38 6.94
CA GLY A 33 -4.87 -9.95 6.71
C GLY A 33 -3.54 -9.23 6.57
N VAL A 34 -2.58 -9.50 7.45
CA VAL A 34 -1.24 -8.89 7.41
C VAL A 34 -0.46 -9.32 6.16
N LEU A 35 -0.50 -10.61 5.82
CA LEU A 35 0.12 -11.11 4.58
C LEU A 35 -0.49 -10.47 3.33
N ASN A 36 -1.81 -10.28 3.30
CA ASN A 36 -2.47 -9.56 2.20
C ASN A 36 -2.04 -8.10 2.14
N PHE A 37 -1.93 -7.41 3.27
CA PHE A 37 -1.53 -6.01 3.33
C PHE A 37 -0.13 -5.75 2.76
N ALA A 38 0.79 -6.70 2.94
CA ALA A 38 2.13 -6.67 2.37
C ALA A 38 2.21 -7.11 0.90
N SER A 39 1.18 -7.77 0.37
CA SER A 39 1.21 -8.38 -0.96
C SER A 39 0.02 -7.96 -1.82
N PHE A 40 -1.03 -8.79 -1.89
CA PHE A 40 -2.14 -8.65 -2.83
C PHE A 40 -2.96 -7.39 -2.60
N GLY A 41 -3.09 -6.93 -1.35
CA GLY A 41 -3.80 -5.70 -1.05
C GLY A 41 -3.13 -4.45 -1.64
N ILE A 42 -1.80 -4.45 -1.84
CA ILE A 42 -1.09 -3.37 -2.56
C ILE A 42 -1.53 -3.34 -4.02
N PHE A 43 -1.73 -4.51 -4.64
CA PHE A 43 -2.24 -4.59 -6.00
C PHE A 43 -3.66 -4.02 -6.10
N VAL A 44 -4.52 -4.32 -5.12
CA VAL A 44 -5.87 -3.72 -5.03
C VAL A 44 -5.81 -2.20 -4.87
N GLY A 45 -4.94 -1.70 -3.99
CA GLY A 45 -4.73 -0.27 -3.80
C GLY A 45 -4.18 0.42 -5.05
N TYR A 46 -3.22 -0.19 -5.73
CA TYR A 46 -2.70 0.27 -7.02
C TYR A 46 -3.78 0.29 -8.09
N TRP A 47 -4.58 -0.76 -8.19
CA TRP A 47 -5.68 -0.86 -9.15
C TRP A 47 -6.72 0.23 -8.91
N GLY A 48 -7.12 0.45 -7.65
CA GLY A 48 -8.03 1.53 -7.29
C GLY A 48 -7.46 2.90 -7.61
N PHE A 49 -6.18 3.14 -7.33
CA PHE A 49 -5.51 4.38 -7.72
C PHE A 49 -5.51 4.57 -9.24
N HIS A 50 -5.25 3.51 -10.00
CA HIS A 50 -5.27 3.53 -11.46
C HIS A 50 -6.69 3.81 -11.99
N LEU A 51 -7.74 3.24 -11.42
CA LEU A 51 -9.11 3.49 -11.89
C LEU A 51 -9.60 4.92 -11.59
N PHE A 52 -9.32 5.45 -10.40
CA PHE A 52 -9.93 6.71 -9.94
C PHE A 52 -9.02 7.93 -10.09
N LYS A 53 -7.70 7.74 -10.13
CA LYS A 53 -6.71 8.81 -10.03
C LYS A 53 -5.57 8.66 -11.04
N GLU A 54 -5.77 7.97 -12.17
CA GLU A 54 -4.71 7.77 -13.16
C GLU A 54 -4.06 9.09 -13.61
N ASN A 55 -4.88 10.12 -13.78
CA ASN A 55 -4.44 11.45 -14.24
C ASN A 55 -3.40 12.08 -13.30
N GLU A 56 -3.41 11.73 -12.00
CA GLU A 56 -2.40 12.22 -11.05
C GLU A 56 -1.00 11.67 -11.37
N TYR A 57 -0.86 10.54 -12.09
CA TYR A 57 0.45 10.04 -12.51
C TYR A 57 1.23 11.02 -13.39
N TYR A 58 0.56 11.86 -14.17
CA TYR A 58 1.24 12.92 -14.93
C TYR A 58 1.86 13.97 -14.01
N ILE A 59 1.19 14.30 -12.91
CA ILE A 59 1.70 15.23 -11.90
C ILE A 59 2.92 14.61 -11.21
N TYR A 60 2.83 13.35 -10.79
CA TYR A 60 3.97 12.66 -10.18
C TYR A 60 5.16 12.54 -11.15
N HIS A 61 4.90 12.30 -12.43
CA HIS A 61 5.93 12.28 -13.46
C HIS A 61 6.63 13.64 -13.62
N ASN A 62 5.87 14.74 -13.65
CA ASN A 62 6.42 16.10 -13.69
C ASN A 62 7.25 16.45 -12.45
N LEU A 63 6.96 15.80 -11.31
CA LEU A 63 7.73 15.92 -10.07
C LEU A 63 8.96 14.99 -10.02
N GLY A 64 9.25 14.25 -11.10
CA GLY A 64 10.41 13.35 -11.20
C GLY A 64 10.18 11.95 -10.66
N PHE A 65 8.95 11.56 -10.32
CA PHE A 65 8.62 10.20 -9.89
C PHE A 65 8.18 9.34 -11.06
N THR A 66 8.67 8.09 -11.11
CA THR A 66 8.14 7.08 -12.04
C THR A 66 7.08 6.22 -11.35
N LYS A 67 6.09 5.74 -12.12
CA LYS A 67 5.03 4.84 -11.58
C LYS A 67 5.63 3.65 -10.82
N LYS A 68 6.67 3.02 -11.39
CA LYS A 68 7.37 1.87 -10.79
C LYS A 68 8.05 2.23 -9.46
N ASN A 69 8.74 3.38 -9.40
CA ASN A 69 9.41 3.83 -8.17
C ASN A 69 8.40 4.08 -7.05
N LEU A 70 7.26 4.71 -7.36
CA LEU A 70 6.18 4.94 -6.41
C LEU A 70 5.62 3.64 -5.83
N VAL A 71 5.24 2.68 -6.68
CA VAL A 71 4.70 1.39 -6.24
C VAL A 71 5.75 0.58 -5.45
N PHE A 72 6.99 0.56 -5.92
CA PHE A 72 8.07 -0.18 -5.25
C PHE A 72 8.36 0.36 -3.85
N ASN A 73 8.36 1.68 -3.68
CA ASN A 73 8.54 2.29 -2.37
C ASN A 73 7.37 2.00 -1.42
N VAL A 74 6.12 2.01 -1.91
CA VAL A 74 4.95 1.59 -1.11
C VAL A 74 5.11 0.13 -0.69
N PHE A 75 5.53 -0.75 -1.59
CA PHE A 75 5.77 -2.16 -1.31
C PHE A 75 6.82 -2.39 -0.24
N LEU A 76 7.96 -1.70 -0.31
CA LEU A 76 9.00 -1.78 0.71
C LEU A 76 8.51 -1.33 2.08
N ILE A 77 7.86 -0.16 2.16
CA ILE A 77 7.36 0.37 3.44
C ILE A 77 6.30 -0.57 4.02
N ASN A 78 5.35 -1.02 3.21
CA ASN A 78 4.31 -1.93 3.68
C ASN A 78 4.86 -3.29 4.10
N SER A 79 5.89 -3.79 3.44
CA SER A 79 6.57 -5.04 3.84
C SER A 79 7.23 -4.90 5.22
N ILE A 80 7.91 -3.77 5.47
CA ILE A 80 8.52 -3.47 6.78
C ILE A 80 7.43 -3.35 7.86
N VAL A 81 6.38 -2.60 7.59
CA VAL A 81 5.25 -2.43 8.53
C VAL A 81 4.58 -3.77 8.81
N SER A 82 4.34 -4.59 7.79
CA SER A 82 3.72 -5.91 7.94
C SER A 82 4.59 -6.85 8.75
N LEU A 83 5.91 -6.80 8.56
CA LEU A 83 6.87 -7.59 9.32
C LEU A 83 6.84 -7.21 10.80
N LEU A 84 6.85 -5.90 11.11
CA LEU A 84 6.72 -5.41 12.49
C LEU A 84 5.40 -5.84 13.13
N VAL A 85 4.27 -5.73 12.41
CA VAL A 85 2.96 -6.16 12.91
C VAL A 85 2.91 -7.67 13.10
N SER A 86 3.53 -8.45 12.22
CA SER A 86 3.61 -9.91 12.35
C SER A 86 4.40 -10.32 13.59
N ILE A 87 5.52 -9.64 13.88
CA ILE A 87 6.29 -9.88 15.11
C ILE A 87 5.43 -9.59 16.34
N LEU A 88 4.69 -8.47 16.35
CA LEU A 88 3.79 -8.14 17.45
C LEU A 88 2.70 -9.20 17.63
N LEU A 89 2.09 -9.67 16.54
CA LEU A 89 1.07 -10.74 16.60
C LEU A 89 1.62 -12.09 17.08
N PHE A 90 2.92 -12.34 16.97
CA PHE A 90 3.56 -13.54 17.50
C PHE A 90 3.94 -13.42 18.98
N LEU A 91 4.11 -12.20 19.49
CA LEU A 91 4.51 -11.94 20.88
C LEU A 91 3.33 -11.91 21.85
N PHE A 92 2.12 -11.65 21.37
CA PHE A 92 0.87 -11.56 22.14
C PHE A 92 -0.10 -12.67 21.75
#